data_AF-A0A3D4T2A2-F1
#
_entry.id   AF-A0A3D4T2A2-F1
#
_cell.length_a   1.000
_cell.length_b   1.000
_cell.length_c   1.000
_cell.angle_alpha   90.00
_cell.angle_beta   90.00
_cell.angle_gamma   90.00
#
_symmetry.space_group_name_H-M   'P 1'
#
loop_
_entity.id
_entity.type
_entity.pdbx_description
1 polymer ?
#
loop_
_entity_poly.entity_id
_entity_poly.type
_entity_poly.pdbx_seq_one_letter_code
_entity_poly.pdbx_strand_id
1 'polypeptide(L)' 'MTNILIIGGHGKVALLAAPKLVARGFAVTSLIRKPEHDRKS' A
#
# COMPACT_ATOMS: atom_id res chain seq x y z
N MET A 1 -15.61 -6.98 -9.25
CA MET A 1 -14.37 -6.94 -8.44
C MET A 1 -13.83 -5.52 -8.51
N THR A 2 -13.62 -4.84 -7.38
CA THR A 2 -13.10 -3.46 -7.38
C THR A 2 -11.60 -3.46 -7.06
N ASN A 3 -10.82 -2.75 -7.87
CA ASN A 3 -9.37 -2.65 -7.72
C ASN A 3 -9.01 -1.42 -6.89
N ILE A 4 -8.23 -1.60 -5.83
CA ILE A 4 -7.74 -0.54 -4.95
C ILE A 4 -6.22 -0.41 -5.14
N LEU A 5 -5.74 0.81 -5.39
CA LEU A 5 -4.32 1.15 -5.38
C LEU A 5 -3.99 1.91 -4.09
N ILE A 6 -3.08 1.39 -3.28
CA ILE A 6 -2.55 2.06 -2.10
C ILE A 6 -1.20 2.70 -2.45
N ILE A 7 -1.10 4.02 -2.34
CA ILE A 7 0.15 4.76 -2.52
C ILE A 7 0.88 4.86 -1.18
N GLY A 8 2.17 4.54 -1.15
CA GLY A 8 2.94 4.47 0.08
C GLY A 8 2.61 3.19 0.86
N GLY A 9 2.58 2.05 0.17
CA GLY A 9 2.22 0.74 0.74
C GLY A 9 3.01 0.29 1.97
N HIS A 10 4.15 0.93 2.26
CA HIS A 10 5.00 0.70 3.43
C HIS A 10 4.58 1.53 4.66
N GLY A 11 3.65 2.48 4.51
CA GLY A 11 3.17 3.29 5.63
C GLY A 11 2.34 2.47 6.63
N LYS A 12 2.41 2.83 7.91
CA LYS A 12 1.64 2.18 8.98
C LYS A 12 0.14 2.07 8.66
N VAL A 13 -0.44 3.11 8.06
CA VAL A 13 -1.86 3.12 7.66
C VAL A 13 -2.13 2.14 6.53
N ALA A 14 -1.26 2.09 5.51
CA ALA A 14 -1.40 1.16 4.38
C ALA A 14 -1.39 -0.30 4.84
N LEU A 15 -0.48 -0.64 5.75
CA LEU A 15 -0.35 -1.98 6.34
C LEU A 15 -1.61 -2.40 7.11
N LEU A 16 -2.30 -1.46 7.77
CA LEU A 16 -3.55 -1.72 8.48
C LEU A 16 -4.78 -1.74 7.56
N ALA A 17 -4.74 -0.98 6.46
CA ALA A 17 -5.85 -0.86 5.52
C ALA A 17 -5.92 -2.05 4.54
N ALA A 18 -4.77 -2.51 4.03
CA ALA A 18 -4.68 -3.61 3.07
C ALA A 18 -5.44 -4.88 3.51
N PRO A 19 -5.25 -5.46 4.72
CA PRO A 19 -5.97 -6.66 5.13
C PRO A 19 -7.48 -6.44 5.25
N LYS A 20 -7.92 -5.25 5.67
CA LYS A 20 -9.35 -4.91 5.77
C LYS A 20 -10.03 -4.82 4.40
N LEU A 21 -9.29 -4.36 3.39
CA LEU A 21 -9.78 -4.25 2.02
C LEU A 21 -9.85 -5.64 1.36
N VAL A 22 -8.82 -6.46 1.55
CA VAL A 22 -8.83 -7.85 1.08
C VAL A 22 -9.97 -8.65 1.72
N ALA A 23 -10.18 -8.51 3.04
CA ALA A 23 -11.28 -9.18 3.74
C ALA A 23 -12.68 -8.79 3.23
N ARG A 24 -12.81 -7.65 2.55
CA ARG A 24 -14.05 -7.20 1.91
C ARG A 24 -14.18 -7.64 0.44
N GLY A 25 -13.24 -8.42 -0.07
CA GLY A 25 -13.24 -8.93 -1.45
C GLY A 25 -12.67 -7.94 -2.48
N PHE A 26 -11.91 -6.94 -2.04
CA PHE A 26 -11.21 -6.03 -2.95
C PHE A 26 -9.87 -6.60 -3.40
N ALA A 27 -9.51 -6.34 -4.67
CA ALA A 27 -8.17 -6.60 -5.18
C ALA A 27 -7.28 -5.39 -4.85
N VAL A 28 -6.28 -5.59 -3.99
CA VAL A 28 -5.44 -4.50 -3.46
C VAL A 28 -4.04 -4.59 -4.02
N THR A 29 -3.60 -3.52 -4.67
CA THR A 29 -2.22 -3.33 -5.13
C THR A 29 -1.57 -2.21 -4.32
N SER A 30 -0.37 -2.44 -3.80
CA SER A 30 0.39 -1.43 -3.07
C SER A 30 1.53 -0.90 -3.92
N LEU A 31 1.55 0.41 -4.17
CA LEU A 31 2.67 1.12 -4.79
C LEU A 31 3.61 1.63 -3.71
N ILE A 32 4.85 1.17 -3.76
CA ILE A 32 5.95 1.60 -2.90
C ILE A 32 6.93 2.35 -3.80
N ARG A 33 7.34 3.55 -3.40
CA ARG A 33 8.48 4.19 -4.05
C ARG A 33 9.73 3.40 -3.69
N LYS A 34 10.54 3.06 -4.70
CA LYS A 34 11.85 2.44 -4.54
C LYS A 34 12.61 3.15 -3.39
N PRO A 35 12.99 2.43 -2.30
CA PRO A 35 13.57 3.04 -1.10
C PRO A 35 14.97 3.60 -1.33
N GLU A 36 15.58 3.38 -2.49
CA GLU A 36 16.88 3.91 -2.91
C GLU A 36 16.90 5.43 -3.19
N HIS A 37 15.88 6.17 -2.73
CA HIS A 37 15.92 7.63 -2.62
C HIS A 37 15.67 8.08 -1.18
N ASP A 38 16.22 7.36 -0.21
CA ASP A 38 16.42 7.88 1.14
C ASP A 38 17.56 8.91 1.08
N ARG A 39 17.16 10.17 1.24
CA ARG A 39 18.01 11.36 1.33
C ARG A 39 19.19 11.09 2.27
N LYS A 40 20.39 10.80 1.73
CA LYS A 40 21.63 11.14 2.43
C LYS A 40 21.76 12.65 2.39
N SER A 41 21.37 13.31 3.48
CA SER A 41 21.78 14.68 3.78
C SER A 41 21.88 14.84 5.28
#